data_AF-A0A1F4LSW4-F1
#
_entry.id   AF-A0A1F4LSW4-F1
#
_cell.length_a   1.000
_cell.length_b   1.000
_cell.length_c   1.000
_cell.angle_alpha   90.00
_cell.angle_beta   90.00
_cell.angle_gamma   90.00
#
_symmetry.space_group_name_H-M   'P 1'
#
loop_
_entity.id
_entity.type
_entity.pdbx_description
1 polymer ?
#
loop_
_entity_poly.entity_id
_entity_poly.type
_entity_poly.pdbx_seq_one_letter_code
_entity_poly.pdbx_strand_id
1 'polypeptide(L)'
;MAHVAAAKLEAIPASEYARRHGLSVKSLYYWRRKLKKFDKADAPLPAGKFIALRITPGAAQQSNCTLVLPSDLRLEMSVLPAPGWLAALVCAVPGIR
;
A
#
# COMPACT_ATOMS: atom_id res chain seq x y z
N MET A 1 10.46 1.49 7.26
CA MET A 1 11.65 1.38 6.37
C MET A 1 12.06 2.72 5.76
N ALA A 2 11.13 3.62 5.43
CA ALA A 2 11.39 4.93 4.81
C ALA A 2 12.43 5.81 5.54
N HIS A 3 12.37 5.92 6.87
CA HIS A 3 13.29 6.75 7.65
C HIS A 3 14.76 6.33 7.62
N VAL A 4 15.08 5.04 7.49
CA VAL A 4 16.48 4.58 7.41
C VAL A 4 17.09 4.92 6.05
N ALA A 5 16.27 4.92 4.99
CA ALA A 5 16.68 5.34 3.66
C ALA A 5 16.84 6.85 3.57
N ALA A 6 15.87 7.62 4.08
CA ALA A 6 15.95 9.07 4.17
C ALA A 6 17.18 9.54 4.99
N ALA A 7 17.47 8.89 6.13
CA ALA A 7 18.67 9.19 6.92
C ALA A 7 20.00 8.92 6.19
N LYS A 8 20.03 8.00 5.20
CA LYS A 8 21.22 7.79 4.36
C LYS A 8 21.39 8.92 3.34
N LEU A 9 20.29 9.48 2.83
CA LEU A 9 20.29 10.54 1.83
C LEU A 9 20.63 11.90 2.44
N GLU A 10 20.20 12.17 3.67
CA GLU A 10 20.36 13.48 4.30
C GLU A 10 21.79 13.77 4.82
N ALA A 11 22.75 12.84 4.69
CA ALA A 11 24.16 12.98 5.09
C ALA A 11 24.43 13.50 6.53
N ILE A 12 23.39 13.64 7.36
CA ILE A 12 23.48 14.02 8.77
C ILE A 12 23.70 12.80 9.67
N PRO A 13 24.33 12.97 10.84
CA PRO A 13 24.50 11.87 11.77
C PRO A 13 23.15 11.29 12.18
N ALA A 14 23.06 9.96 12.23
CA ALA A 14 21.81 9.23 12.48
C ALA A 14 21.14 9.60 13.82
N SER A 15 21.92 10.03 14.81
CA SER A 15 21.41 10.57 16.08
C SER A 15 20.64 11.88 15.90
N GLU A 16 21.15 12.78 15.05
CA GLU A 16 20.54 14.07 14.75
C GLU A 16 19.27 13.89 13.89
N TYR A 17 19.32 12.99 12.90
CA TYR A 17 18.14 12.60 12.13
C TYR A 17 17.04 12.04 13.05
N ALA A 18 17.39 11.12 13.95
CA ALA A 18 16.43 10.54 14.89
C ALA A 18 15.81 11.61 15.80
N ARG A 19 16.60 12.56 16.28
CA ARG A 19 16.12 13.67 17.12
C ARG A 19 15.14 14.58 16.37
N ARG A 20 15.45 14.96 15.12
CA ARG A 20 14.59 15.81 14.29
C ARG A 20 13.25 15.18 13.94
N HIS A 21 13.23 13.86 13.76
CA HIS A 21 12.05 13.12 13.33
C HIS A 21 11.34 12.37 14.48
N GLY A 22 11.70 12.63 15.74
CA GLY A 22 11.06 11.99 16.90
C GLY A 22 11.27 10.47 16.98
N LEU A 23 12.34 9.95 16.37
CA LEU A 23 12.65 8.53 16.33
C LEU A 23 13.59 8.13 17.46
N SER A 24 13.48 6.88 17.91
CA SER A 24 14.48 6.30 18.82
C SER A 24 15.82 6.08 18.08
N VAL A 25 16.88 6.72 18.57
CA VAL A 25 18.25 6.54 18.07
C VAL A 25 18.64 5.06 18.07
N LYS A 26 18.32 4.34 19.16
CA LYS A 26 18.64 2.91 19.32
C LYS A 26 17.94 2.06 18.25
N SER A 27 16.66 2.34 17.98
CA SER A 27 15.89 1.65 16.94
C SER A 27 16.42 1.96 15.54
N LEU A 28 16.78 3.21 15.26
CA LEU A 28 17.34 3.61 13.97
C LEU A 28 18.68 2.93 13.70
N TYR A 29 19.58 2.90 14.70
CA TYR A 29 20.85 2.16 14.60
C TYR A 29 20.66 0.66 14.45
N TYR A 30 19.70 0.07 15.19
CA TYR A 30 19.36 -1.35 15.09
C TYR A 30 18.95 -1.71 13.66
N TRP A 31 18.00 -0.97 13.06
CA TRP A 31 17.54 -1.22 11.70
C TRP A 31 18.61 -0.93 10.65
N ARG A 32 19.42 0.13 10.83
CA ARG A 32 20.58 0.41 9.94
C ARG A 32 21.59 -0.74 9.94
N ARG A 33 21.89 -1.30 11.12
CA ARG A 33 22.80 -2.45 11.27
C ARG A 33 22.21 -3.72 10.68
N LYS A 34 20.92 -3.97 10.93
CA LYS A 34 20.20 -5.14 10.41
C LYS A 34 20.17 -5.11 8.87
N LEU A 35 19.82 -3.97 8.27
CA LEU A 35 19.81 -3.81 6.82
C LEU A 35 21.19 -3.94 6.18
N LYS A 36 22.25 -3.42 6.81
CA LYS A 36 23.63 -3.62 6.32
C LYS A 36 24.07 -5.09 6.32
N LYS A 37 23.52 -5.92 7.22
CA LYS A 37 23.74 -7.37 7.21
C LYS A 37 22.99 -8.06 6.07
N PHE A 38 21.81 -7.56 5.69
CA PHE A 38 21.08 -8.04 4.51
C PHE A 38 21.77 -7.63 3.20
N ASP A 39 22.26 -6.39 3.08
CA ASP A 39 23.02 -5.91 1.90
C ASP A 39 24.35 -6.66 1.69
N LYS A 40 25.02 -7.06 2.78
CA LYS A 40 26.28 -7.83 2.71
C LYS A 40 26.05 -9.33 2.55
N ALA A 41 24.82 -9.80 2.69
CA ALA A 41 24.47 -11.19 2.50
C ALA A 41 24.09 -11.41 1.02
N ASP A 42 25.10 -11.35 0.15
CA ASP A 42 25.12 -12.12 -1.11
C ASP A 42 25.26 -13.64 -0.81
N ALA A 43 25.39 -13.99 0.47
CA ALA A 43 25.19 -15.34 0.95
C ALA A 43 23.69 -15.68 0.93
N PRO A 44 23.29 -16.86 0.43
CA PRO A 44 21.90 -17.29 0.44
C PRO A 44 21.35 -17.17 1.85
N LEU A 45 20.40 -16.24 2.05
CA LEU A 45 19.60 -16.22 3.27
C LEU A 45 19.06 -17.64 3.45
N PRO A 46 19.10 -18.24 4.66
CA PRO A 46 18.40 -19.50 4.89
C PRO A 46 16.97 -19.24 4.46
N ALA A 47 16.54 -19.93 3.40
CA ALA A 47 15.24 -19.73 2.80
C ALA A 47 14.22 -19.87 3.92
N GLY A 48 13.67 -18.74 4.37
CA GLY A 48 12.47 -18.76 5.17
C GLY A 48 11.48 -19.63 4.41
N LYS A 49 10.66 -20.40 5.12
CA LYS A 49 9.62 -21.22 4.50
C LYS A 49 8.56 -20.27 3.93
N PHE A 50 8.88 -19.60 2.83
CA PHE A 50 7.95 -18.87 2.02
C PHE A 50 7.06 -19.92 1.39
N ILE A 51 5.88 -20.08 1.97
CA ILE A 51 4.85 -20.92 1.41
C ILE A 51 4.24 -20.10 0.28
N ALA A 52 4.23 -20.66 -0.93
CA ALA A 52 3.52 -20.07 -2.05
C ALA A 52 2.03 -20.00 -1.71
N LEU A 53 1.56 -18.83 -1.29
CA LEU A 53 0.14 -18.56 -1.12
C LEU A 53 -0.46 -18.36 -2.50
N ARG A 54 -1.10 -19.39 -3.03
CA ARG A 54 -1.98 -19.25 -4.18
C ARG A 54 -3.23 -18.54 -3.70
N ILE A 55 -3.26 -17.23 -3.87
CA ILE A 55 -4.49 -16.46 -3.81
C ILE A 55 -5.25 -16.89 -5.06
N THR A 56 -6.16 -17.85 -4.93
CA THR A 56 -7.20 -18.01 -5.94
C THR A 56 -7.96 -16.69 -5.92
N PRO A 57 -7.92 -15.85 -6.97
CA PRO A 57 -8.82 -14.72 -7.02
C PRO A 57 -10.21 -15.34 -7.03
N GLY A 58 -10.86 -15.37 -5.86
CA GLY A 58 -12.16 -16.01 -5.70
C GLY A 58 -13.05 -15.39 -6.74
N ALA A 59 -13.42 -16.20 -7.76
CA ALA A 59 -13.95 -15.79 -9.04
C ALA A 59 -13.99 -14.27 -9.15
N ALA A 60 -12.84 -13.66 -9.50
CA ALA A 60 -12.85 -12.27 -9.91
C ALA A 60 -13.69 -12.27 -11.19
N GLN A 61 -15.01 -12.20 -11.02
CA GLN A 61 -15.95 -11.75 -12.00
C GLN A 61 -15.28 -10.50 -12.52
N GLN A 62 -14.76 -10.56 -13.74
CA GLN A 62 -14.10 -9.43 -14.37
C GLN A 62 -15.21 -8.38 -14.49
N SER A 63 -15.30 -7.53 -13.49
CA SER A 63 -16.25 -6.44 -13.46
C SER A 63 -15.74 -5.47 -14.50
N ASN A 64 -16.28 -5.58 -15.70
CA ASN A 64 -15.91 -4.72 -16.83
C ASN A 64 -16.36 -3.27 -16.58
N CYS A 65 -17.25 -3.06 -15.61
CA CYS A 65 -17.83 -1.77 -15.30
C CYS A 65 -17.88 -1.55 -13.79
N THR A 66 -17.16 -0.54 -13.33
CA THR A 66 -17.22 -0.03 -11.97
C THR A 66 -17.91 1.34 -11.98
N LEU A 67 -18.93 1.50 -11.15
CA LEU A 67 -19.58 2.79 -10.89
C LEU A 67 -19.23 3.26 -9.48
N VAL A 68 -18.71 4.48 -9.36
CA VAL A 68 -18.40 5.10 -8.07
C VAL A 68 -19.33 6.29 -7.86
N LEU A 69 -20.06 6.28 -6.75
CA LEU A 69 -20.94 7.37 -6.35
C LEU A 69 -20.24 8.30 -5.33
N PRO A 70 -20.64 9.57 -5.23
CA PRO A 70 -20.07 10.52 -4.25
C PRO A 70 -20.25 10.11 -2.78
N SER A 71 -21.13 9.16 -2.49
CA SER A 71 -21.35 8.58 -1.16
C SER A 71 -20.32 7.50 -0.77
N ASP A 72 -19.20 7.41 -1.50
CA ASP A 72 -18.23 6.31 -1.45
C ASP A 72 -18.82 4.92 -1.77
N LEU A 73 -20.04 4.87 -2.32
CA LEU A 73 -20.64 3.62 -2.78
C LEU A 73 -20.01 3.21 -4.12
N ARG A 74 -19.49 1.99 -4.16
CA ARG A 74 -18.90 1.37 -5.35
C ARG A 74 -19.74 0.19 -5.79
N LEU A 75 -20.19 0.21 -7.04
CA LEU A 75 -20.95 -0.86 -7.66
C LEU A 75 -20.10 -1.52 -8.74
N GLU A 76 -19.94 -2.84 -8.64
CA GLU A 76 -19.19 -3.66 -9.60
C GLU A 76 -20.16 -4.48 -10.44
N MET A 77 -20.04 -4.37 -11.77
CA MET A 77 -20.98 -4.94 -12.71
C MET A 77 -20.24 -5.62 -13.86
N SER A 78 -20.79 -6.72 -14.37
CA SER A 78 -20.22 -7.47 -15.50
C SER A 78 -20.46 -6.78 -16.86
N VAL A 79 -21.50 -5.94 -16.95
CA VAL A 79 -21.93 -5.23 -18.16
C VAL A 79 -22.30 -3.79 -17.82
N LEU A 80 -22.02 -2.87 -18.76
CA LEU A 80 -22.39 -1.46 -18.64
C LEU A 80 -23.93 -1.33 -18.63
N PRO A 81 -24.53 -0.75 -17.57
CA PRO A 81 -25.98 -0.58 -17.52
C PRO A 81 -26.48 0.41 -18.58
N ALA A 82 -27.77 0.31 -18.90
CA ALA A 82 -28.42 1.22 -19.84
C ALA A 82 -28.35 2.68 -19.35
N PRO A 83 -28.16 3.68 -20.25
CA PRO A 83 -28.06 5.09 -19.86
C PRO A 83 -29.25 5.61 -19.04
N GLY A 84 -30.47 5.14 -19.34
CA GLY A 84 -31.68 5.51 -18.60
C GLY A 84 -31.66 5.05 -17.13
N TRP A 85 -31.04 3.91 -16.84
CA TRP A 85 -30.86 3.42 -15.48
C TRP A 85 -29.86 4.29 -14.70
N LEU A 86 -28.75 4.69 -15.33
CA LEU A 86 -27.78 5.61 -14.74
C LEU A 86 -28.40 6.98 -14.45
N ALA A 87 -29.23 7.50 -15.36
CA ALA A 87 -29.97 8.74 -15.16
C ALA A 87 -30.94 8.64 -13.98
N ALA A 88 -31.70 7.54 -13.88
CA ALA A 88 -32.60 7.30 -12.75
C ALA A 88 -31.85 7.20 -11.43
N LEU A 89 -30.68 6.54 -11.41
CA LEU A 89 -29.81 6.43 -10.24
C LEU A 89 -29.32 7.81 -9.78
N VAL A 90 -28.84 8.65 -10.71
CA VAL A 90 -28.39 10.01 -10.39
C VAL A 90 -29.54 10.87 -9.85
N CYS A 91 -30.74 10.74 -10.40
CA CYS A 91 -31.91 11.46 -9.90
C CYS A 91 -32.40 10.96 -8.52
N ALA A 92 -32.22 9.66 -8.24
CA ALA A 92 -32.67 9.05 -6.99
C ALA A 92 -31.68 9.25 -5.83
N VAL A 93 -30.39 9.45 -6.13
CA VAL A 93 -29.38 9.70 -5.12
C VAL A 93 -29.41 11.19 -4.76
N PRO A 94 -29.77 11.57 -3.53
CA PRO A 94 -29.69 12.97 -3.12
C PRO A 94 -28.24 13.39 -3.22
N GLY A 95 -27.95 14.36 -4.11
CA GLY A 95 -26.63 14.94 -4.23
C GLY A 95 -26.23 15.50 -2.87
N ILE A 96 -25.25 14.88 -2.23
CA ILE A 96 -24.58 15.44 -1.06
C ILE A 96 -23.89 16.70 -1.57
N ARG A 97 -24.52 17.85 -1.34
CA ARG A 97 -23.94 19.17 -1.56
C ARG A 97 -23.05 19.54 -0.39
#